data_AF-A0A133PUS9-F1
#
_entry.id   AF-A0A133PUS9-F1
#
_cell.length_a   1.000
_cell.length_b   1.000
_cell.length_c   1.000
_cell.angle_alpha   90.00
_cell.angle_beta   90.00
_cell.angle_gamma   90.00
#
_symmetry.space_group_name_H-M   'P 1'
#
loop_
_entity.id
_entity.type
_entity.pdbx_description
1 polymer ?
#
loop_
_entity_poly.entity_id
_entity_poly.type
_entity_poly.pdbx_seq_one_letter_code
_entity_poly.pdbx_strand_id
1 'polypeptide(L)'
;MAIYDLYRKIISYGIEYFSSAINWVGKKLKTIEDLREVKDYQIISGTFSLGIIPHEAHFYLEQCREIRNNFSTAHFPMGALDKIETFNFIKNCIKYVLTYDLPAPGLQIKDLIENLSSEKLEKGEEICAIIENQSSKIHGPILHNLFSNYIKPDCNANLKYNVKLIAPSLWNIVSEDVKSSIAVKFASLREVKGKDGANEALSFLKLVNGVSYIPESYKEVIFKKHAQFLIDAHYEWNNFYNEPNFAKELDALGYEIPIASLNTYLKAVLLSYLGNCYGVSKDAQEYNEKMLLNLTQTGIRGLFRLIDKNVDIVRILSSIGPVNRLKSLMDLIKEKTMLPEQQKIMAFNTLRTPSEESEHKGFSNFIKGFFSMYRNPKAHTPRMTEDTQLSAMIEVLVVASIIHNKLDITYKTGY
;
A
#
# COMPACT_ATOMS: atom_id res chain seq x y z
N MET A 1 -15.53 -33.66 -20.08
CA MET A 1 -15.89 -32.40 -20.75
C MET A 1 -15.17 -31.21 -20.13
N ALA A 2 -15.36 -30.90 -18.84
CA ALA A 2 -14.65 -29.79 -18.19
C ALA A 2 -13.12 -29.86 -18.29
N ILE A 3 -12.51 -31.03 -18.03
CA ILE A 3 -11.05 -31.22 -18.20
C ILE A 3 -10.60 -30.95 -19.65
N TYR A 4 -11.40 -31.34 -20.64
CA TYR A 4 -11.08 -31.09 -22.05
C TYR A 4 -11.16 -29.61 -22.42
N ASP A 5 -12.09 -28.87 -21.81
CA ASP A 5 -12.15 -27.41 -21.96
C ASP A 5 -10.93 -26.72 -21.31
N LEU A 6 -10.48 -27.21 -20.15
CA LEU A 6 -9.21 -26.77 -19.55
C LEU A 6 -8.02 -27.02 -20.47
N TYR A 7 -7.98 -28.12 -21.23
CA TYR A 7 -6.93 -28.33 -22.24
C TYR A 7 -6.93 -27.24 -23.31
N ARG A 8 -8.09 -26.84 -23.81
CA ARG A 8 -8.20 -25.76 -24.80
C ARG A 8 -7.69 -24.43 -24.22
N LYS A 9 -8.02 -24.16 -22.95
CA LYS A 9 -7.55 -22.96 -22.24
C LYS A 9 -6.04 -22.97 -22.02
N ILE A 10 -5.46 -24.12 -21.65
CA ILE A 10 -4.01 -24.29 -21.55
C ILE A 10 -3.32 -24.02 -22.89
N ILE A 11 -3.91 -24.47 -23.99
CA ILE A 11 -3.33 -24.27 -25.33
C ILE A 11 -3.41 -22.81 -25.76
N SER A 12 -4.57 -22.17 -25.55
CA SER A 12 -4.76 -20.73 -25.81
C SER A 12 -3.76 -19.89 -25.02
N TYR A 13 -3.54 -20.25 -23.76
CA TYR A 13 -2.58 -19.58 -22.89
C TYR A 13 -1.11 -19.88 -23.27
N GLY A 14 -0.83 -21.09 -23.75
CA GLY A 14 0.50 -21.58 -24.11
C GLY A 14 0.94 -22.73 -23.21
N ILE A 15 1.17 -23.90 -23.83
CA ILE A 15 1.50 -25.16 -23.15
C ILE A 15 2.85 -25.10 -22.43
N GLU A 16 3.78 -24.28 -22.92
CA GLU A 16 5.10 -24.13 -22.31
C GLU A 16 5.02 -23.52 -20.90
N TYR A 17 4.13 -22.53 -20.70
CA TYR A 17 3.85 -21.94 -19.38
C TYR A 17 3.26 -22.96 -18.43
N PHE A 18 2.33 -23.78 -18.92
CA PHE A 18 1.70 -24.83 -18.13
C PHE A 18 2.73 -25.89 -17.70
N SER A 19 3.60 -26.31 -18.61
CA SER A 19 4.68 -27.26 -18.31
C SER A 19 5.60 -26.76 -17.21
N SER A 20 5.92 -25.45 -17.22
CA SER A 20 6.70 -24.80 -16.15
C SER A 20 5.93 -24.71 -14.84
N ALA A 21 4.63 -24.39 -14.88
CA ALA A 21 3.80 -24.23 -13.68
C ALA A 21 3.63 -25.54 -12.88
N ILE A 22 3.65 -26.69 -13.57
CA ILE A 22 3.55 -28.01 -12.92
C ILE A 22 4.89 -28.69 -12.67
N ASN A 23 6.02 -28.02 -12.98
CA ASN A 23 7.37 -28.61 -12.96
C ASN A 23 7.44 -29.96 -13.68
N TRP A 24 6.95 -30.02 -14.92
CA TRP A 24 6.83 -31.28 -15.64
C TRP A 24 8.20 -31.90 -15.95
N VAL A 25 8.40 -33.15 -15.52
CA VAL A 25 9.65 -33.90 -15.70
C VAL A 25 9.57 -34.92 -16.86
N GLY A 26 8.43 -35.00 -17.54
CA GLY A 26 8.18 -35.93 -18.64
C GLY A 26 8.55 -35.39 -20.03
N LYS A 27 8.03 -36.03 -21.08
CA LYS A 27 8.19 -35.55 -22.47
C LYS A 27 7.58 -34.17 -22.65
N LYS A 28 8.20 -33.32 -23.49
CA LYS A 28 7.73 -31.96 -23.76
C LYS A 28 6.29 -31.99 -24.30
N LEU A 29 5.36 -31.39 -23.54
CA LEU A 29 3.95 -31.30 -23.90
C LEU A 29 3.78 -30.30 -25.05
N LYS A 30 3.12 -30.69 -26.15
CA LYS A 30 2.90 -29.83 -27.32
C LYS A 30 1.47 -29.88 -27.87
N THR A 31 0.71 -30.94 -27.57
CA THR A 31 -0.61 -31.18 -28.14
C THR A 31 -1.67 -31.46 -27.07
N ILE A 32 -2.95 -31.48 -27.46
CA ILE A 32 -4.06 -31.86 -26.57
C ILE A 32 -3.87 -33.30 -26.10
N GLU A 33 -3.34 -34.15 -26.98
CA GLU A 33 -3.10 -35.57 -26.74
C GLU A 33 -2.06 -35.77 -25.63
N ASP A 34 -1.00 -34.98 -25.62
CA ASP A 34 0.02 -35.02 -24.55
C ASP A 34 -0.58 -34.61 -23.19
N LEU A 35 -1.52 -33.65 -23.18
CA LEU A 35 -2.20 -33.22 -21.95
C LEU A 35 -3.13 -34.30 -21.36
N ARG A 36 -3.50 -35.34 -22.14
CA ARG A 36 -4.25 -36.48 -21.61
C ARG A 36 -3.41 -37.40 -20.74
N GLU A 37 -2.09 -37.39 -20.89
CA GLU A 37 -1.17 -38.16 -20.03
C GLU A 37 -0.95 -37.49 -18.67
N VAL A 38 -1.31 -36.21 -18.55
CA VAL A 38 -1.19 -35.45 -17.31
C VAL A 38 -2.38 -35.77 -16.39
N LYS A 39 -2.09 -35.98 -15.10
CA LYS A 39 -3.13 -36.29 -14.11
C LYS A 39 -4.05 -35.09 -13.90
N ASP A 40 -5.35 -35.33 -13.70
CA ASP A 40 -6.34 -34.25 -13.55
C ASP A 40 -6.02 -33.26 -12.42
N TYR A 41 -5.43 -33.72 -11.32
CA TYR A 41 -4.99 -32.81 -10.25
C TYR A 41 -3.94 -31.81 -10.74
N GLN A 42 -2.99 -32.25 -11.58
CA GLN A 42 -1.96 -31.37 -12.14
C GLN A 42 -2.56 -30.38 -13.14
N ILE A 43 -3.60 -30.79 -13.88
CA ILE A 43 -4.36 -29.90 -14.77
C ILE A 43 -5.07 -28.81 -13.96
N ILE A 44 -5.80 -29.19 -12.92
CA ILE A 44 -6.57 -28.26 -12.07
C ILE A 44 -5.61 -27.33 -11.32
N SER A 45 -4.60 -27.87 -10.63
CA SER A 45 -3.61 -27.07 -9.91
C SER A 45 -2.77 -26.20 -10.84
N GLY A 46 -2.37 -26.71 -12.01
CA GLY A 46 -1.57 -25.95 -12.98
C GLY A 46 -2.34 -24.80 -13.62
N THR A 47 -3.61 -25.03 -14.02
CA THR A 47 -4.47 -23.95 -14.54
C THR A 47 -4.77 -22.89 -13.48
N PHE A 48 -4.92 -23.30 -12.21
CA PHE A 48 -5.00 -22.36 -11.10
C PHE A 48 -3.70 -21.59 -10.91
N SER A 49 -2.54 -22.24 -10.94
CA SER A 49 -1.22 -21.59 -10.81
C SER A 49 -0.98 -20.53 -11.88
N LEU A 50 -1.41 -20.77 -13.11
CA LEU A 50 -1.38 -19.79 -14.20
C LEU A 50 -2.42 -18.67 -14.02
N GLY A 51 -3.42 -18.87 -13.18
CA GLY A 51 -4.55 -17.95 -12.98
C GLY A 51 -5.57 -17.98 -14.10
N ILE A 52 -5.60 -19.07 -14.88
CA ILE A 52 -6.66 -19.33 -15.88
C ILE A 52 -8.01 -19.54 -15.18
N ILE A 53 -7.98 -20.16 -14.00
CA ILE A 53 -9.16 -20.36 -13.16
C ILE A 53 -8.99 -19.66 -11.80
N PRO A 54 -10.07 -19.06 -11.24
CA PRO A 54 -10.01 -18.43 -9.93
C PRO A 54 -9.94 -19.45 -8.78
N HIS A 55 -9.66 -18.96 -7.57
CA HIS A 55 -9.56 -19.80 -6.37
C HIS A 55 -10.85 -20.60 -6.09
N GLU A 56 -12.02 -19.98 -6.26
CA GLU A 56 -13.30 -20.66 -6.11
C GLU A 56 -13.44 -21.84 -7.08
N ALA A 57 -13.08 -21.63 -8.36
CA ALA A 57 -13.13 -22.68 -9.37
C ALA A 57 -12.18 -23.83 -9.01
N HIS A 58 -10.95 -23.52 -8.57
CA HIS A 58 -10.00 -24.52 -8.11
C HIS A 58 -10.59 -25.37 -6.96
N PHE A 59 -11.15 -24.73 -5.93
CA PHE A 59 -11.75 -25.41 -4.78
C PHE A 59 -12.87 -26.38 -5.20
N TYR A 60 -13.82 -25.93 -6.01
CA TYR A 60 -14.94 -26.78 -6.43
C TYR A 60 -14.53 -27.88 -7.42
N LEU A 61 -13.54 -27.64 -8.27
CA LEU A 61 -13.04 -28.65 -9.20
C LEU A 61 -12.26 -29.76 -8.47
N GLU A 62 -11.50 -29.42 -7.43
CA GLU A 62 -10.87 -30.39 -6.54
C GLU A 62 -11.94 -31.28 -5.87
N GLN A 63 -13.02 -30.69 -5.36
CA GLN A 63 -14.14 -31.45 -4.81
C GLN A 63 -14.78 -32.37 -5.87
N CYS A 64 -15.04 -31.87 -7.07
CA CYS A 64 -15.54 -32.70 -8.17
C CYS A 64 -14.58 -33.85 -8.46
N ARG A 65 -13.26 -33.63 -8.47
CA ARG A 65 -12.29 -34.70 -8.68
C ARG A 65 -12.37 -35.76 -7.58
N GLU A 66 -12.42 -35.35 -6.31
CA GLU A 66 -12.52 -36.27 -5.18
C GLU A 66 -13.81 -37.08 -5.19
N ILE A 67 -14.95 -36.42 -5.45
CA ILE A 67 -16.25 -37.09 -5.61
C ILE A 67 -16.16 -38.12 -6.74
N ARG A 68 -15.63 -37.72 -7.91
CA ARG A 68 -15.45 -38.66 -9.01
C ARG A 68 -14.55 -39.83 -8.63
N ASN A 69 -13.43 -39.60 -7.96
CA ASN A 69 -12.49 -40.66 -7.62
C ASN A 69 -13.05 -41.65 -6.58
N ASN A 70 -13.81 -41.16 -5.59
CA ASN A 70 -14.33 -41.97 -4.48
C ASN A 70 -15.66 -42.67 -4.80
N PHE A 71 -16.43 -42.16 -5.76
CA PHE A 71 -17.73 -42.72 -6.15
C PHE A 71 -17.73 -43.34 -7.55
N SER A 72 -16.67 -43.15 -8.35
CA SER A 72 -16.46 -43.92 -9.58
C SER A 72 -15.81 -45.26 -9.27
N THR A 73 -16.17 -46.27 -10.06
CA THR A 73 -15.96 -47.72 -9.89
C THR A 73 -14.50 -48.23 -9.86
N ALA A 74 -13.51 -47.41 -9.50
CA ALA A 74 -12.09 -47.79 -9.49
C ALA A 74 -11.66 -48.49 -8.19
N HIS A 75 -12.24 -48.13 -7.04
CA HIS A 75 -12.10 -48.84 -5.77
C HIS A 75 -13.45 -48.75 -5.03
N PHE A 76 -13.88 -49.86 -4.40
CA PHE A 76 -15.15 -50.02 -3.67
C PHE A 76 -15.89 -48.69 -3.38
N PRO A 77 -16.96 -48.37 -4.13
CA PRO A 77 -17.65 -47.09 -3.99
C PRO A 77 -18.07 -46.88 -2.54
N MET A 78 -17.80 -45.71 -1.97
CA MET A 78 -18.22 -45.38 -0.59
C MET A 78 -19.75 -45.37 -0.41
N GLY A 79 -20.51 -45.42 -1.51
CA GLY A 79 -21.96 -45.51 -1.52
C GLY A 79 -22.54 -45.17 -2.89
N ALA A 80 -23.86 -45.00 -2.97
CA ALA A 80 -24.52 -44.42 -4.14
C ALA A 80 -24.45 -42.89 -4.06
N LEU A 81 -24.20 -42.23 -5.18
CA LEU A 81 -24.19 -40.76 -5.26
C LEU A 81 -25.60 -40.21 -5.12
N ASP A 82 -25.76 -39.14 -4.33
CA ASP A 82 -27.06 -38.47 -4.24
C ASP A 82 -27.39 -37.66 -5.52
N LYS A 83 -28.68 -37.51 -5.81
CA LYS A 83 -29.15 -36.73 -6.98
C LYS A 83 -28.77 -35.25 -6.86
N ILE A 84 -28.81 -34.68 -5.64
CA ILE A 84 -28.45 -33.27 -5.42
C ILE A 84 -26.94 -33.09 -5.56
N GLU A 85 -26.14 -34.04 -5.09
CA GLU A 85 -24.69 -34.04 -5.28
C GLU A 85 -24.31 -34.13 -6.76
N THR A 86 -24.98 -34.99 -7.53
CA THR A 86 -24.81 -35.08 -8.99
C THR A 86 -25.13 -33.75 -9.66
N PHE A 87 -26.23 -33.11 -9.26
CA PHE A 87 -26.62 -31.81 -9.79
C PHE A 87 -25.58 -30.73 -9.47
N ASN A 88 -25.12 -30.65 -8.22
CA ASN A 88 -24.09 -29.70 -7.80
C ASN A 88 -22.77 -29.92 -8.53
N PHE A 89 -22.38 -31.18 -8.75
CA PHE A 89 -21.20 -31.54 -9.54
C PHE A 89 -21.27 -30.97 -10.96
N ILE A 90 -22.39 -31.20 -11.65
CA ILE A 90 -22.58 -30.73 -13.03
C ILE A 90 -22.63 -29.21 -13.06
N LYS A 91 -23.40 -28.60 -12.15
CA LYS A 91 -23.52 -27.15 -12.00
C LYS A 91 -22.15 -26.49 -11.81
N ASN A 92 -21.30 -27.05 -10.93
CA ASN A 92 -19.98 -26.51 -10.67
C ASN A 92 -19.07 -26.62 -11.90
N CYS A 93 -19.08 -27.75 -12.62
CA CYS A 93 -18.32 -27.89 -13.87
C CYS A 93 -18.76 -26.88 -14.94
N ILE A 94 -20.06 -26.62 -15.07
CA ILE A 94 -20.58 -25.63 -16.02
C ILE A 94 -20.14 -24.23 -15.61
N LYS A 95 -20.46 -23.83 -14.38
CA LYS A 95 -20.23 -22.47 -13.86
C LYS A 95 -18.75 -22.10 -13.78
N TYR A 96 -17.88 -23.04 -13.39
CA TYR A 96 -16.49 -22.73 -13.07
C TYR A 96 -15.48 -23.09 -14.17
N VAL A 97 -15.92 -23.77 -15.23
CA VAL A 97 -15.08 -24.10 -16.38
C VAL A 97 -15.77 -23.71 -17.67
N LEU A 98 -16.91 -24.32 -18.00
CA LEU A 98 -17.47 -24.25 -19.35
C LEU A 98 -18.01 -22.87 -19.74
N THR A 99 -18.38 -22.02 -18.78
CA THR A 99 -18.85 -20.64 -19.06
C THR A 99 -17.74 -19.60 -19.09
N TYR A 100 -16.50 -19.96 -18.76
CA TYR A 100 -15.37 -19.04 -18.84
C TYR A 100 -14.82 -18.99 -20.27
N ASP A 101 -14.58 -17.78 -20.77
CA ASP A 101 -13.93 -17.56 -22.07
C ASP A 101 -12.51 -18.10 -22.11
N LEU A 102 -11.96 -18.22 -23.33
CA LEU A 102 -10.56 -18.59 -23.52
C LEU A 102 -9.65 -17.48 -23.00
N PRO A 103 -8.61 -17.81 -22.20
CA PRO A 103 -7.67 -16.82 -21.69
C PRO A 103 -6.82 -16.26 -22.84
N ALA A 104 -6.36 -15.01 -22.67
CA ALA A 104 -5.38 -14.40 -23.54
C ALA A 104 -4.06 -15.23 -23.55
N PRO A 105 -3.28 -15.20 -24.65
CA PRO A 105 -1.98 -15.83 -24.68
C PRO A 105 -1.09 -15.32 -23.55
N GLY A 106 -0.44 -16.25 -22.85
CA GLY A 106 0.49 -15.94 -21.78
C GLY A 106 1.68 -15.15 -22.31
N LEU A 107 2.14 -14.18 -21.52
CA LEU A 107 3.31 -13.35 -21.84
C LEU A 107 4.58 -13.90 -21.18
N GLN A 108 5.66 -14.09 -21.97
CA GLN A 108 6.99 -14.39 -21.41
C GLN A 108 7.61 -13.09 -20.92
N ILE A 109 8.05 -13.11 -19.65
CA ILE A 109 8.75 -11.97 -19.05
C ILE A 109 10.05 -11.68 -19.82
N LYS A 110 10.72 -12.71 -20.35
CA LYS A 110 11.95 -12.56 -21.15
C LYS A 110 11.69 -11.79 -22.43
N ASP A 111 10.72 -12.24 -23.22
CA ASP A 111 10.33 -11.59 -24.48
C ASP A 111 9.86 -10.16 -24.25
N LEU A 112 9.13 -9.91 -23.14
CA LEU A 112 8.77 -8.56 -22.74
C LEU A 112 10.03 -7.71 -22.48
N ILE A 113 11.00 -8.20 -21.72
CA ILE A 113 12.24 -7.46 -21.45
C ILE A 113 13.04 -7.22 -22.73
N GLU A 114 13.11 -8.20 -23.63
CA GLU A 114 13.79 -8.08 -24.92
C GLU A 114 13.13 -7.01 -25.80
N ASN A 115 11.79 -7.02 -25.89
CA ASN A 115 11.03 -5.99 -26.59
C ASN A 115 11.25 -4.60 -25.98
N LEU A 116 11.18 -4.49 -24.65
CA LEU A 116 11.43 -3.24 -23.93
C LEU A 116 12.88 -2.76 -24.03
N SER A 117 13.82 -3.64 -24.37
CA SER A 117 15.24 -3.30 -24.56
C SER A 117 15.56 -2.92 -26.01
N SER A 118 14.79 -3.44 -26.97
CA SER A 118 15.05 -3.30 -28.40
C SER A 118 14.59 -1.93 -28.93
N GLU A 119 13.40 -1.48 -28.56
CA GLU A 119 12.83 -0.22 -29.05
C GLU A 119 12.48 0.74 -27.91
N LYS A 120 12.61 2.04 -28.19
CA LYS A 120 12.15 3.09 -27.29
C LYS A 120 10.66 3.33 -27.55
N LEU A 121 9.83 3.17 -26.52
CA LEU A 121 8.40 3.35 -26.66
C LEU A 121 8.04 4.83 -26.74
N GLU A 122 7.20 5.20 -27.70
CA GLU A 122 6.61 6.55 -27.76
C GLU A 122 5.47 6.71 -26.75
N LYS A 123 4.68 5.64 -26.50
CA LYS A 123 3.59 5.60 -25.51
C LYS A 123 3.59 4.27 -24.76
N GLY A 124 3.46 4.31 -23.44
CA GLY A 124 3.45 3.12 -22.58
C GLY A 124 2.09 2.42 -22.46
N GLU A 125 1.01 3.02 -22.97
CA GLU A 125 -0.38 2.57 -22.78
C GLU A 125 -0.67 1.21 -23.40
N GLU A 126 -0.13 0.93 -24.59
CA GLU A 126 -0.35 -0.34 -25.29
C GLU A 126 0.22 -1.52 -24.50
N ILE A 127 1.43 -1.36 -23.96
CA ILE A 127 2.06 -2.40 -23.13
C ILE A 127 1.35 -2.52 -21.78
N CYS A 128 0.89 -1.41 -21.20
CA CYS A 128 0.09 -1.46 -19.98
C CYS A 128 -1.21 -2.25 -20.21
N ALA A 129 -1.91 -2.02 -21.33
CA ALA A 129 -3.11 -2.77 -21.68
C ALA A 129 -2.82 -4.26 -21.92
N ILE A 130 -1.68 -4.60 -22.54
CA ILE A 130 -1.25 -6.00 -22.68
C ILE A 130 -1.03 -6.63 -21.30
N ILE A 131 -0.34 -5.93 -20.39
CA ILE A 131 -0.06 -6.42 -19.04
C ILE A 131 -1.36 -6.55 -18.23
N GLU A 132 -2.28 -5.58 -18.30
CA GLU A 132 -3.57 -5.58 -17.59
C GLU A 132 -4.47 -6.76 -17.99
N ASN A 133 -4.37 -7.21 -19.25
CA ASN A 133 -5.11 -8.38 -19.73
C ASN A 133 -4.49 -9.72 -19.30
N GLN A 134 -3.32 -9.71 -18.65
CA GLN A 134 -2.70 -10.92 -18.11
C GLN A 134 -3.30 -11.29 -16.75
N SER A 135 -2.97 -12.49 -16.30
CA SER A 135 -3.30 -12.95 -14.96
C SER A 135 -2.64 -12.08 -13.90
N SER A 136 -3.39 -11.72 -12.84
CA SER A 136 -2.88 -10.95 -11.70
C SER A 136 -1.66 -11.59 -11.02
N LYS A 137 -1.50 -12.91 -11.17
CA LYS A 137 -0.32 -13.66 -10.67
C LYS A 137 0.97 -13.29 -11.39
N ILE A 138 0.91 -12.75 -12.61
CA ILE A 138 2.08 -12.39 -13.43
C ILE A 138 2.50 -10.93 -13.21
N HIS A 139 1.59 -10.05 -12.80
CA HIS A 139 1.91 -8.62 -12.60
C HIS A 139 3.05 -8.41 -11.61
N GLY A 140 3.03 -9.13 -10.49
CA GLY A 140 4.09 -9.05 -9.47
C GLY A 140 5.46 -9.52 -9.98
N PRO A 141 5.57 -10.72 -10.57
CA PRO A 141 6.79 -11.19 -11.25
C PRO A 141 7.31 -10.26 -12.34
N ILE A 142 6.43 -9.64 -13.15
CA ILE A 142 6.84 -8.63 -14.14
C ILE A 142 7.49 -7.44 -13.42
N LEU A 143 6.80 -6.86 -12.44
CA LEU A 143 7.31 -5.70 -11.69
C LEU A 143 8.65 -6.01 -11.02
N HIS A 144 8.80 -7.19 -10.40
CA HIS A 144 10.06 -7.63 -9.80
C HIS A 144 11.19 -7.76 -10.82
N ASN A 145 10.92 -8.27 -12.02
CA ASN A 145 11.93 -8.39 -13.07
C ASN A 145 12.31 -7.03 -13.66
N LEU A 146 11.34 -6.16 -13.91
CA LEU A 146 11.58 -4.78 -14.34
C LEU A 146 12.44 -4.03 -13.32
N PHE A 147 12.09 -4.13 -12.02
CA PHE A 147 12.89 -3.56 -10.94
C PHE A 147 14.30 -4.15 -10.89
N SER A 148 14.43 -5.48 -11.00
CA SER A 148 15.75 -6.14 -10.93
C SER A 148 16.65 -5.79 -12.10
N ASN A 149 16.10 -5.56 -13.30
CA ASN A 149 16.88 -5.10 -14.45
C ASN A 149 17.19 -3.60 -14.40
N TYR A 150 16.28 -2.78 -13.87
CA TYR A 150 16.50 -1.34 -13.69
C TYR A 150 17.70 -1.03 -12.77
N ILE A 151 17.95 -1.88 -11.78
CA ILE A 151 19.03 -1.70 -10.79
C ILE A 151 20.41 -2.11 -11.33
N LYS A 152 20.46 -2.89 -12.42
CA LYS A 152 21.74 -3.36 -12.96
C LYS A 152 22.55 -2.17 -13.51
N PRO A 153 23.86 -2.11 -13.25
CA PRO A 153 24.71 -1.03 -13.75
C PRO A 153 24.76 -0.99 -15.29
N ASP A 154 24.64 -2.14 -15.96
CA ASP A 154 24.59 -2.28 -17.42
C ASP A 154 23.16 -2.20 -17.99
N CYS A 155 22.23 -1.52 -17.30
CA CYS A 155 20.86 -1.40 -17.81
C CYS A 155 20.84 -0.62 -19.13
N ASN A 156 20.21 -1.21 -20.16
CA ASN A 156 19.96 -0.56 -21.43
C ASN A 156 19.17 0.76 -21.22
N ALA A 157 19.60 1.84 -21.88
CA ALA A 157 18.97 3.16 -21.78
C ALA A 157 17.50 3.14 -22.23
N ASN A 158 17.17 2.35 -23.26
CA ASN A 158 15.79 2.18 -23.75
C ASN A 158 14.93 1.48 -22.69
N LEU A 159 15.44 0.40 -22.10
CA LEU A 159 14.76 -0.32 -21.02
C LEU A 159 14.52 0.60 -19.83
N LYS A 160 15.52 1.40 -19.43
CA LYS A 160 15.40 2.35 -18.31
C LYS A 160 14.31 3.39 -18.57
N TYR A 161 14.21 3.90 -19.80
CA TYR A 161 13.16 4.86 -20.18
C TYR A 161 11.77 4.20 -20.18
N ASN A 162 11.64 3.02 -20.80
CA ASN A 162 10.38 2.31 -20.91
C ASN A 162 9.84 1.88 -19.55
N VAL A 163 10.72 1.43 -18.64
CA VAL A 163 10.35 1.11 -17.25
C VAL A 163 9.79 2.33 -16.52
N LYS A 164 10.34 3.53 -16.73
CA LYS A 164 9.81 4.76 -16.11
C LYS A 164 8.40 5.10 -16.57
N LEU A 165 8.01 4.71 -17.78
CA LEU A 165 6.65 4.91 -18.30
C LEU A 165 5.66 3.84 -17.78
N ILE A 166 6.10 2.59 -17.67
CA ILE A 166 5.22 1.45 -17.33
C ILE A 166 5.07 1.27 -15.81
N ALA A 167 6.13 1.55 -15.03
CA ALA A 167 6.17 1.27 -13.60
C ALA A 167 5.04 1.94 -12.79
N PRO A 168 4.63 3.21 -13.04
CA PRO A 168 3.53 3.83 -12.29
C PRO A 168 2.19 3.10 -12.49
N SER A 169 1.86 2.74 -13.74
CA SER A 169 0.63 2.02 -14.06
C SER A 169 0.62 0.63 -13.43
N LEU A 170 1.74 -0.10 -13.56
CA LEU A 170 1.87 -1.43 -12.98
C LEU A 170 1.82 -1.41 -11.45
N TRP A 171 2.39 -0.38 -10.81
CA TRP A 171 2.37 -0.22 -9.36
C TRP A 171 0.95 -0.12 -8.79
N ASN A 172 0.01 0.47 -9.53
CA ASN A 172 -1.39 0.59 -9.10
C ASN A 172 -2.17 -0.73 -9.18
N ILE A 173 -1.76 -1.65 -10.05
CA ILE A 173 -2.45 -2.93 -10.29
C ILE A 173 -1.91 -4.04 -9.36
N VAL A 174 -0.65 -3.93 -8.94
CA VAL A 174 0.05 -4.95 -8.16
C VAL A 174 -0.35 -4.92 -6.68
N SER A 175 -0.35 -6.10 -6.03
CA SER A 175 -0.71 -6.25 -4.62
C SER A 175 0.28 -5.59 -3.66
N GLU A 176 -0.21 -5.24 -2.46
CA GLU A 176 0.56 -4.63 -1.38
C GLU A 176 1.76 -5.48 -0.93
N ASP A 177 1.64 -6.81 -0.99
CA ASP A 177 2.71 -7.76 -0.65
C ASP A 177 3.92 -7.61 -1.57
N VAL A 178 3.67 -7.43 -2.88
CA VAL A 178 4.75 -7.26 -3.86
C VAL A 178 5.41 -5.89 -3.70
N LYS A 179 4.63 -4.82 -3.44
CA LYS A 179 5.17 -3.49 -3.13
C LYS A 179 6.13 -3.54 -1.94
N SER A 180 5.72 -4.24 -0.88
CA SER A 180 6.53 -4.47 0.31
C SER A 180 7.79 -5.31 0.01
N SER A 181 7.66 -6.36 -0.81
CA SER A 181 8.79 -7.20 -1.24
C SER A 181 9.86 -6.40 -2.00
N ILE A 182 9.44 -5.48 -2.88
CA ILE A 182 10.36 -4.57 -3.59
C ILE A 182 11.10 -3.66 -2.62
N ALA A 183 10.39 -3.12 -1.62
CA ALA A 183 10.97 -2.25 -0.60
C ALA A 183 11.99 -2.99 0.29
N VAL A 184 11.73 -4.26 0.65
CA VAL A 184 12.69 -5.12 1.35
C VAL A 184 13.91 -5.41 0.46
N LYS A 185 13.72 -5.66 -0.84
CA LYS A 185 14.83 -5.87 -1.77
C LYS A 185 15.71 -4.62 -1.87
N PHE A 186 15.13 -3.42 -1.91
CA PHE A 186 15.86 -2.16 -1.79
C PHE A 186 16.69 -2.09 -0.50
N ALA A 187 16.10 -2.42 0.65
CA ALA A 187 16.80 -2.42 1.94
C ALA A 187 18.02 -3.35 1.93
N SER A 188 17.88 -4.56 1.40
CA SER A 188 18.99 -5.53 1.28
C SER A 188 20.13 -5.04 0.37
N LEU A 189 19.81 -4.34 -0.72
CA LEU A 189 20.81 -3.78 -1.65
C LEU A 189 21.66 -2.68 -1.03
N ARG A 190 21.17 -2.05 0.04
CA ARG A 190 21.88 -1.00 0.77
C ARG A 190 22.84 -1.55 1.82
N GLU A 191 22.57 -2.74 2.36
CA GLU A 191 23.45 -3.43 3.30
C GLU A 191 24.70 -3.96 2.60
N VAL A 192 24.51 -4.53 1.41
CA VAL A 192 25.61 -4.85 0.50
C VAL A 192 26.16 -3.52 0.00
N LYS A 193 27.47 -3.27 0.10
CA LYS A 193 28.12 -1.97 -0.17
C LYS A 193 28.03 -1.44 -1.63
N GLY A 194 27.01 -1.78 -2.41
CA GLY A 194 26.72 -1.25 -3.74
C GLY A 194 25.86 0.02 -3.67
N LYS A 195 26.50 1.19 -3.54
CA LYS A 195 25.80 2.48 -3.44
C LYS A 195 24.97 2.82 -4.68
N ASP A 196 25.43 2.42 -5.87
CA ASP A 196 24.80 2.80 -7.13
C ASP A 196 23.47 2.08 -7.36
N GLY A 197 23.42 0.77 -7.12
CA GLY A 197 22.19 0.00 -7.22
C GLY A 197 21.11 0.44 -6.21
N ALA A 198 21.51 0.83 -5.01
CA ALA A 198 20.60 1.37 -4.01
C ALA A 198 20.02 2.75 -4.43
N ASN A 199 20.84 3.62 -5.02
CA ASN A 199 20.37 4.92 -5.50
C ASN A 199 19.37 4.77 -6.67
N GLU A 200 19.64 3.86 -7.60
CA GLU A 200 18.72 3.56 -8.71
C GLU A 200 17.41 2.97 -8.20
N ALA A 201 17.47 2.03 -7.26
CA ALA A 201 16.27 1.48 -6.62
C ALA A 201 15.45 2.54 -5.88
N LEU A 202 16.10 3.50 -5.21
CA LEU A 202 15.41 4.63 -4.60
C LEU A 202 14.76 5.54 -5.65
N SER A 203 15.42 5.79 -6.77
CA SER A 203 14.84 6.57 -7.88
C SER A 203 13.58 5.91 -8.45
N PHE A 204 13.58 4.58 -8.55
CA PHE A 204 12.43 3.80 -8.97
C PHE A 204 11.28 3.95 -7.97
N LEU A 205 11.56 3.80 -6.66
CA LEU A 205 10.56 3.95 -5.60
C LEU A 205 9.98 5.37 -5.53
N LYS A 206 10.80 6.41 -5.74
CA LYS A 206 10.34 7.80 -5.85
C LYS A 206 9.39 7.98 -7.04
N LEU A 207 9.69 7.37 -8.19
CA LEU A 207 8.87 7.48 -9.39
C LEU A 207 7.47 6.87 -9.23
N VAL A 208 7.36 5.76 -8.50
CA VAL A 208 6.08 5.07 -8.25
C VAL A 208 5.37 5.52 -6.96
N ASN A 209 5.88 6.56 -6.29
CA ASN A 209 5.43 6.97 -4.94
C ASN A 209 5.41 5.81 -3.92
N GLY A 210 6.30 4.84 -4.07
CA GLY A 210 6.39 3.62 -3.26
C GLY A 210 7.24 3.77 -1.99
N VAL A 211 7.68 4.99 -1.65
CA VAL A 211 8.58 5.25 -0.52
C VAL A 211 7.93 4.89 0.83
N SER A 212 6.60 4.90 0.91
CA SER A 212 5.84 4.49 2.10
C SER A 212 6.06 3.02 2.49
N TYR A 213 6.38 2.14 1.55
CA TYR A 213 6.59 0.71 1.80
C TYR A 213 7.99 0.39 2.36
N ILE A 214 8.89 1.37 2.39
CA ILE A 214 10.24 1.17 2.93
C ILE A 214 10.15 0.95 4.45
N PRO A 215 10.88 -0.02 5.02
CA PRO A 215 10.89 -0.20 6.47
C PRO A 215 11.37 1.07 7.20
N GLU A 216 10.75 1.34 8.35
CA GLU A 216 10.93 2.59 9.12
C GLU A 216 12.40 2.90 9.43
N SER A 217 13.18 1.88 9.81
CA SER A 217 14.61 2.01 10.11
C SER A 217 15.42 2.57 8.94
N TYR A 218 15.10 2.21 7.70
CA TYR A 218 15.79 2.74 6.53
C TYR A 218 15.24 4.09 6.11
N LYS A 219 13.91 4.32 6.25
CA LYS A 219 13.31 5.65 6.07
C LYS A 219 14.04 6.67 6.94
N GLU A 220 14.26 6.37 8.22
CA GLU A 220 14.97 7.25 9.15
C GLU A 220 16.33 7.71 8.62
N VAL A 221 17.15 6.78 8.13
CA VAL A 221 18.48 7.09 7.60
C VAL A 221 18.39 7.89 6.30
N ILE A 222 17.43 7.60 5.43
CA ILE A 222 17.23 8.33 4.16
C ILE A 222 16.81 9.77 4.43
N PHE A 223 15.79 9.97 5.27
CA PHE A 223 15.29 11.28 5.64
C PHE A 223 16.35 12.10 6.36
N LYS A 224 17.10 11.52 7.32
CA LYS A 224 18.21 12.21 8.00
C LYS A 224 19.27 12.68 7.01
N LYS A 225 19.66 11.81 6.06
CA LYS A 225 20.71 12.13 5.08
C LYS A 225 20.29 13.24 4.12
N HIS A 226 19.10 13.17 3.52
CA HIS A 226 18.63 14.21 2.60
C HIS A 226 18.33 15.53 3.32
N ALA A 227 17.79 15.47 4.54
CA ALA A 227 17.63 16.66 5.37
C ALA A 227 18.97 17.30 5.72
N GLN A 228 20.00 16.50 6.01
CA GLN A 228 21.35 17.01 6.27
C GLN A 228 21.93 17.68 5.02
N PHE A 229 21.76 17.11 3.83
CA PHE A 229 22.19 17.74 2.58
C PHE A 229 21.52 19.10 2.34
N LEU A 230 20.23 19.23 2.65
CA LEU A 230 19.55 20.53 2.56
C LEU A 230 20.10 21.54 3.58
N ILE A 231 20.40 21.10 4.81
CA ILE A 231 21.03 21.96 5.83
C ILE A 231 22.42 22.40 5.39
N ASP A 232 23.23 21.48 4.87
CA ASP A 232 24.60 21.77 4.44
C ASP A 232 24.56 22.77 3.27
N ALA A 233 23.71 22.52 2.26
CA ALA A 233 23.50 23.43 1.14
C ALA A 233 23.03 24.83 1.57
N HIS A 234 22.22 24.93 2.63
CA HIS A 234 21.77 26.21 3.16
C HIS A 234 22.92 27.09 3.69
N TYR A 235 23.95 26.47 4.27
CA TYR A 235 25.14 27.15 4.80
C TYR A 235 26.26 27.34 3.76
N GLU A 236 26.12 26.76 2.58
CA GLU A 236 27.06 26.97 1.48
C GLU A 236 26.92 28.37 0.87
N TRP A 237 28.00 28.81 0.22
CA TRP A 237 28.05 30.13 -0.41
C TRP A 237 27.05 30.30 -1.57
N ASN A 238 26.69 29.19 -2.23
CA ASN A 238 25.73 29.12 -3.33
C ASN A 238 24.36 28.55 -2.90
N ASN A 239 23.96 28.81 -1.66
CA ASN A 239 22.75 28.22 -1.07
C ASN A 239 21.49 28.40 -1.94
N PHE A 240 21.25 29.60 -2.48
CA PHE A 240 20.04 29.87 -3.26
C PHE A 240 19.90 29.02 -4.53
N TYR A 241 21.03 28.58 -5.09
CA TYR A 241 21.07 27.76 -6.30
C TYR A 241 21.01 26.26 -5.99
N ASN A 242 21.59 25.83 -4.87
CA ASN A 242 21.67 24.41 -4.51
C ASN A 242 20.42 23.92 -3.73
N GLU A 243 19.82 24.78 -2.89
CA GLU A 243 18.64 24.45 -2.09
C GLU A 243 17.46 23.85 -2.88
N PRO A 244 17.08 24.36 -4.08
CA PRO A 244 15.93 23.83 -4.83
C PRO A 244 16.07 22.34 -5.17
N ASN A 245 17.27 21.90 -5.54
CA ASN A 245 17.51 20.51 -5.92
C ASN A 245 17.33 19.58 -4.71
N PHE A 246 17.91 19.95 -3.57
CA PHE A 246 17.79 19.17 -2.34
C PHE A 246 16.37 19.22 -1.75
N ALA A 247 15.68 20.35 -1.83
CA ALA A 247 14.29 20.49 -1.40
C ALA A 247 13.36 19.60 -2.25
N LYS A 248 13.54 19.58 -3.57
CA LYS A 248 12.80 18.70 -4.48
C LYS A 248 13.07 17.22 -4.19
N GLU A 249 14.31 16.85 -3.91
CA GLU A 249 14.65 15.47 -3.56
C GLU A 249 14.03 15.02 -2.24
N LEU A 250 13.89 15.94 -1.28
CA LEU A 250 13.28 15.71 0.02
C LEU A 250 11.76 15.59 -0.07
N ASP A 251 11.10 16.46 -0.85
CA ASP A 251 9.66 16.39 -1.14
C ASP A 251 9.29 15.08 -1.86
N ALA A 252 10.13 14.63 -2.80
CA ALA A 252 9.94 13.36 -3.51
C ALA A 252 10.03 12.10 -2.64
N LEU A 253 10.50 12.19 -1.39
CA LEU A 253 10.48 11.07 -0.45
C LEU A 253 9.10 10.85 0.19
N GLY A 254 8.18 11.81 0.04
CA GLY A 254 6.85 11.76 0.62
C GLY A 254 6.78 12.27 2.07
N TYR A 255 5.58 12.22 2.64
CA TYR A 255 5.22 12.94 3.87
C TYR A 255 5.13 12.04 5.12
N GLU A 256 5.35 10.73 4.98
CA GLU A 256 5.44 9.79 6.10
C GLU A 256 6.83 9.86 6.75
N ILE A 257 7.02 10.85 7.61
CA ILE A 257 8.31 11.13 8.23
C ILE A 257 8.46 10.35 9.55
N PRO A 258 9.53 9.54 9.70
CA PRO A 258 9.83 8.85 10.95
C PRO A 258 10.07 9.79 12.13
N ILE A 259 9.62 9.40 13.33
CA ILE A 259 9.73 10.23 14.54
C ILE A 259 11.20 10.57 14.87
N ALA A 260 12.12 9.63 14.66
CA ALA A 260 13.53 9.82 14.97
C ALA A 260 14.27 10.75 13.99
N SER A 261 13.77 10.92 12.76
CA SER A 261 14.32 11.84 11.76
C SER A 261 13.57 13.17 11.68
N LEU A 262 12.38 13.25 12.29
CA LEU A 262 11.49 14.41 12.25
C LEU A 262 12.17 15.71 12.66
N ASN A 263 12.97 15.72 13.74
CA ASN A 263 13.65 16.94 14.18
C ASN A 263 14.66 17.47 13.15
N THR A 264 15.45 16.59 12.53
CA THR A 264 16.42 16.97 11.49
C THR A 264 15.70 17.44 10.23
N TYR A 265 14.63 16.74 9.84
CA TYR A 265 13.78 17.11 8.71
C TYR A 265 13.17 18.51 8.90
N LEU A 266 12.50 18.73 10.03
CA LEU A 266 11.87 20.02 10.33
C LEU A 266 12.89 21.15 10.40
N LYS A 267 14.08 20.90 10.96
CA LYS A 267 15.18 21.89 10.96
C LYS A 267 15.58 22.25 9.53
N ALA A 268 15.75 21.27 8.65
CA ALA A 268 16.15 21.48 7.26
C ALA A 268 15.13 22.32 6.48
N VAL A 269 13.86 21.91 6.53
CA VAL A 269 12.77 22.59 5.82
C VAL A 269 12.55 24.00 6.36
N LEU A 270 12.58 24.18 7.68
CA LEU A 270 12.39 25.50 8.30
C LEU A 270 13.54 26.45 7.99
N LEU A 271 14.80 25.98 7.96
CA LEU A 271 15.94 26.82 7.58
C LEU A 271 15.84 27.29 6.11
N SER A 272 15.54 26.37 5.19
CA SER A 272 15.37 26.74 3.77
C SER A 272 14.14 27.64 3.53
N TYR A 273 13.06 27.46 4.29
CA TYR A 273 11.88 28.33 4.21
C TYR A 273 12.13 29.74 4.77
N LEU A 274 12.72 29.84 5.97
CA LEU A 274 13.04 31.12 6.58
C LEU A 274 14.12 31.88 5.82
N GLY A 275 15.03 31.16 5.17
CA GLY A 275 16.18 31.72 4.47
C GLY A 275 17.13 32.42 5.43
N ASN A 276 17.97 33.29 4.88
CA ASN A 276 18.92 34.08 5.63
C ASN A 276 18.56 35.58 5.58
N CYS A 277 19.43 36.43 6.11
CA CYS A 277 19.27 37.89 6.09
C CYS A 277 19.32 38.49 4.67
N TYR A 278 19.88 37.78 3.70
CA TYR A 278 20.01 38.23 2.31
C TYR A 278 18.79 37.86 1.45
N GLY A 279 18.06 36.80 1.80
CA GLY A 279 16.92 36.35 1.00
C GLY A 279 16.52 34.90 1.22
N VAL A 280 15.75 34.38 0.27
CA VAL A 280 15.31 32.98 0.19
C VAL A 280 15.50 32.48 -1.24
N SER A 281 15.70 31.18 -1.40
CA SER A 281 15.64 30.55 -2.72
C SER A 281 14.18 30.45 -3.15
N LYS A 282 13.78 31.23 -4.16
CA LYS A 282 12.39 31.26 -4.66
C LYS A 282 11.95 29.90 -5.19
N ASP A 283 12.82 29.22 -5.91
CA ASP A 283 12.52 27.90 -6.51
C ASP A 283 12.41 26.79 -5.46
N ALA A 284 13.03 26.96 -4.28
CA ALA A 284 12.88 26.04 -3.15
C ALA A 284 11.60 26.27 -2.34
N GLN A 285 11.03 27.49 -2.35
CA GLN A 285 9.87 27.83 -1.51
C GLN A 285 8.65 26.97 -1.84
N GLU A 286 8.39 26.68 -3.12
CA GLU A 286 7.24 25.86 -3.52
C GLU A 286 7.28 24.47 -2.87
N TYR A 287 8.46 23.83 -2.86
CA TYR A 287 8.64 22.52 -2.24
C TYR A 287 8.60 22.62 -0.71
N ASN A 288 9.22 23.65 -0.13
CA ASN A 288 9.19 23.86 1.32
C ASN A 288 7.77 24.10 1.85
N GLU A 289 6.96 24.89 1.14
CA GLU A 289 5.56 25.12 1.49
C GLU A 289 4.74 23.83 1.40
N LYS A 290 4.90 23.03 0.35
CA LYS A 290 4.25 21.71 0.24
C LYS A 290 4.63 20.78 1.39
N MET A 291 5.90 20.71 1.74
CA MET A 291 6.41 19.92 2.86
C MET A 291 5.84 20.40 4.21
N LEU A 292 5.81 21.71 4.44
CA LEU A 292 5.27 22.32 5.67
C LEU A 292 3.75 22.13 5.78
N LEU A 293 3.02 22.26 4.66
CA LEU A 293 1.59 22.00 4.59
C LEU A 293 1.29 20.54 4.92
N ASN A 294 2.04 19.58 4.37
CA ASN A 294 1.76 18.16 4.60
C ASN A 294 2.27 17.61 5.94
N LEU A 295 2.75 18.47 6.86
CA LEU A 295 3.13 18.05 8.21
C LEU A 295 1.93 17.49 8.98
N THR A 296 2.19 16.41 9.72
CA THR A 296 1.25 15.85 10.70
C THR A 296 1.18 16.73 11.95
N GLN A 297 0.16 16.52 12.81
CA GLN A 297 0.07 17.22 14.10
C GLN A 297 1.32 17.02 14.98
N THR A 298 1.96 15.85 14.90
CA THR A 298 3.23 15.58 15.59
C THR A 298 4.36 16.42 15.02
N GLY A 299 4.42 16.58 13.68
CA GLY A 299 5.34 17.47 12.98
C GLY A 299 5.16 18.93 13.37
N ILE A 300 3.92 19.42 13.42
CA ILE A 300 3.59 20.79 13.84
C ILE A 300 4.05 21.06 15.29
N ARG A 301 3.77 20.12 16.22
CA ARG A 301 4.26 20.23 17.61
C ARG A 301 5.79 20.23 17.66
N GLY A 302 6.45 19.43 16.83
CA GLY A 302 7.90 19.42 16.68
C GLY A 302 8.44 20.76 16.17
N LEU A 303 7.76 21.37 15.21
CA LEU A 303 8.11 22.66 14.61
C LEU A 303 8.07 23.78 15.67
N PHE A 304 7.03 23.84 16.50
CA PHE A 304 6.97 24.80 17.61
C PHE A 304 8.08 24.60 18.63
N ARG A 305 8.38 23.34 18.99
CA ARG A 305 9.50 23.03 19.89
C ARG A 305 10.85 23.46 19.31
N LEU A 306 11.02 23.37 17.98
CA LEU A 306 12.25 23.81 17.31
C LEU A 306 12.39 25.33 17.30
N ILE A 307 11.31 26.07 17.03
CA ILE A 307 11.32 27.54 17.08
C ILE A 307 11.71 28.03 18.48
N ASP A 308 11.21 27.36 19.53
CA ASP A 308 11.48 27.72 20.93
C ASP A 308 12.91 27.35 21.38
N LYS A 309 13.41 26.16 21.00
CA LYS A 309 14.65 25.60 21.59
C LYS A 309 15.90 25.70 20.70
N ASN A 310 15.76 25.92 19.39
CA ASN A 310 16.89 25.81 18.47
C ASN A 310 17.61 27.15 18.29
N VAL A 311 18.86 27.23 18.77
CA VAL A 311 19.68 28.45 18.74
C VAL A 311 19.88 29.00 17.33
N ASP A 312 20.06 28.14 16.32
CA ASP A 312 20.28 28.58 14.93
C ASP A 312 19.06 29.31 14.38
N ILE A 313 17.87 28.77 14.63
CA ILE A 313 16.60 29.35 14.19
C ILE A 313 16.33 30.66 14.93
N VAL A 314 16.52 30.68 16.26
CA VAL A 314 16.37 31.90 17.06
C VAL A 314 17.28 33.02 16.56
N ARG A 315 18.53 32.70 16.18
CA ARG A 315 19.47 33.68 15.60
C ARG A 315 18.98 34.26 14.27
N ILE A 316 18.38 33.43 13.41
CA ILE A 316 17.82 33.88 12.12
C ILE A 316 16.60 34.78 12.34
N LEU A 317 15.77 34.45 13.33
CA LEU A 317 14.58 35.22 13.71
C LEU A 317 14.90 36.57 14.38
N SER A 318 16.17 36.89 14.65
CA SER A 318 16.57 38.25 15.05
C SER A 318 16.41 39.27 13.92
N SER A 319 16.26 38.83 12.66
CA SER A 319 16.08 39.69 11.49
C SER A 319 14.61 39.81 11.08
N ILE A 320 14.19 41.00 10.63
CA ILE A 320 12.78 41.29 10.30
C ILE A 320 12.24 40.43 9.14
N GLY A 321 13.10 40.08 8.17
CA GLY A 321 12.73 39.30 6.98
C GLY A 321 12.24 37.89 7.33
N PRO A 322 13.07 37.06 7.99
CA PRO A 322 12.67 35.74 8.48
C PRO A 322 11.45 35.78 9.42
N VAL A 323 11.31 36.81 10.26
CA VAL A 323 10.13 36.96 11.13
C VAL A 323 8.84 37.11 10.33
N ASN A 324 8.85 37.94 9.28
CA ASN A 324 7.68 38.10 8.42
C ASN A 324 7.34 36.80 7.68
N ARG A 325 8.34 36.03 7.25
CA ARG A 325 8.13 34.70 6.63
C ARG A 325 7.57 33.70 7.63
N LEU A 326 8.08 33.68 8.86
CA LEU A 326 7.53 32.86 9.94
C LEU A 326 6.07 33.23 10.19
N LYS A 327 5.72 34.52 10.18
CA LYS A 327 4.33 34.97 10.32
C LYS A 327 3.45 34.43 9.18
N SER A 328 3.90 34.52 7.93
CA SER A 328 3.20 33.92 6.79
C SER A 328 3.01 32.41 6.95
N LEU A 329 4.03 31.70 7.45
CA LEU A 329 3.93 30.27 7.76
C LEU A 329 2.89 29.99 8.86
N MET A 330 2.86 30.81 9.89
CA MET A 330 1.89 30.69 10.98
C MET A 330 0.46 30.91 10.49
N ASP A 331 0.24 31.86 9.57
CA ASP A 331 -1.05 32.07 8.93
C ASP A 331 -1.45 30.86 8.06
N LEU A 332 -0.48 30.26 7.36
CA LEU A 332 -0.69 29.11 6.48
C LEU A 332 -0.97 27.79 7.22
N ILE A 333 -0.36 27.59 8.41
CA ILE A 333 -0.60 26.41 9.26
C ILE A 333 -1.71 26.70 10.29
N LYS A 334 -2.28 27.91 10.34
CA LYS A 334 -3.32 28.29 11.31
C LYS A 334 -4.48 27.30 11.32
N GLU A 335 -4.97 26.88 10.15
CA GLU A 335 -6.06 25.90 10.03
C GLU A 335 -5.68 24.49 10.51
N LYS A 336 -4.40 24.10 10.43
CA LYS A 336 -3.90 22.79 10.90
C LYS A 336 -3.49 22.79 12.38
N THR A 337 -3.17 23.96 12.93
CA THR A 337 -2.80 24.16 14.34
C THR A 337 -4.00 24.38 15.24
N MET A 338 -5.15 24.75 14.66
CA MET A 338 -6.46 24.51 15.25
C MET A 338 -6.54 23.00 15.48
N LEU A 339 -6.14 22.55 16.68
CA LEU A 339 -6.72 21.34 17.26
C LEU A 339 -8.21 21.48 16.96
N PRO A 340 -8.85 20.56 16.22
CA PRO A 340 -10.29 20.63 16.02
C PRO A 340 -10.84 20.81 17.42
N GLU A 341 -11.44 21.97 17.67
CA GLU A 341 -11.79 22.43 19.00
C GLU A 341 -12.91 21.53 19.49
N GLN A 342 -12.56 20.31 19.92
CA GLN A 342 -13.47 19.18 20.09
C GLN A 342 -14.65 19.24 19.11
N GLN A 343 -14.38 19.38 17.80
CA GLN A 343 -15.44 19.57 16.81
C GLN A 343 -16.36 18.35 16.88
N LYS A 344 -17.57 18.58 17.39
CA LYS A 344 -18.57 17.53 17.63
C LYS A 344 -19.10 17.11 16.27
N ILE A 345 -18.50 16.06 15.69
CA ILE A 345 -18.90 15.47 14.39
C ILE A 345 -20.38 15.04 14.42
N MET A 346 -20.89 14.68 15.60
CA MET A 346 -22.29 14.39 15.83
C MET A 346 -22.74 14.99 17.16
N ALA A 347 -23.89 15.65 17.16
CA ALA A 347 -24.55 16.09 18.37
C ALA A 347 -25.86 15.32 18.57
N PHE A 348 -26.18 14.88 19.78
CA PHE A 348 -27.47 14.24 20.05
C PHE A 348 -28.62 15.26 20.24
N ASN A 349 -28.31 16.56 20.19
CA ASN A 349 -29.28 17.65 20.19
C ASN A 349 -28.80 18.77 19.25
N THR A 350 -29.58 19.85 19.12
CA THR A 350 -29.32 20.89 18.12
C THR A 350 -28.19 21.86 18.49
N LEU A 351 -27.69 21.82 19.73
CA LEU A 351 -26.67 22.74 20.26
C LEU A 351 -27.02 24.24 20.07
N ARG A 352 -28.30 24.58 19.97
CA ARG A 352 -28.74 25.95 19.68
C ARG A 352 -28.83 26.81 20.93
N THR A 353 -28.95 26.17 22.10
CA THR A 353 -29.09 26.86 23.38
C THR A 353 -27.97 26.47 24.36
N PRO A 354 -27.59 27.36 25.30
CA PRO A 354 -26.61 27.02 26.34
C PRO A 354 -27.01 25.81 27.20
N SER A 355 -28.31 25.57 27.35
CA SER A 355 -28.86 24.40 28.02
C SER A 355 -28.57 23.12 27.23
N GLU A 356 -28.83 23.12 25.92
CA GLU A 356 -28.51 22.00 25.02
C GLU A 356 -27.01 21.71 24.99
N GLU A 357 -26.16 22.73 24.99
CA GLU A 357 -24.71 22.53 25.06
C GLU A 357 -24.27 21.88 26.37
N SER A 358 -24.87 22.29 27.48
CA SER A 358 -24.56 21.78 28.82
C SER A 358 -25.05 20.33 28.98
N GLU A 359 -26.27 20.03 28.51
CA GLU A 359 -26.78 18.67 28.39
C GLU A 359 -25.83 17.83 27.53
N HIS A 360 -25.37 18.38 26.42
CA HIS A 360 -24.45 17.71 25.51
C HIS A 360 -23.13 17.32 26.16
N LYS A 361 -22.54 18.25 26.90
CA LYS A 361 -21.33 18.01 27.68
C LYS A 361 -21.58 16.98 28.79
N GLY A 362 -22.72 17.06 29.48
CA GLY A 362 -23.12 16.12 30.53
C GLY A 362 -23.21 14.68 30.03
N PHE A 363 -23.89 14.47 28.91
CA PHE A 363 -24.01 13.13 28.30
C PHE A 363 -22.67 12.61 27.75
N SER A 364 -21.85 13.47 27.15
CA SER A 364 -20.48 13.09 26.74
C SER A 364 -19.64 12.60 27.91
N ASN A 365 -19.72 13.28 29.05
CA ASN A 365 -19.01 12.87 30.27
C ASN A 365 -19.56 11.57 30.85
N PHE A 366 -20.88 11.36 30.79
CA PHE A 366 -21.52 10.10 31.18
C PHE A 366 -21.00 8.91 30.35
N ILE A 367 -20.95 9.03 29.02
CA ILE A 367 -20.41 7.99 28.14
C ILE A 367 -18.94 7.72 28.45
N LYS A 368 -18.12 8.77 28.64
CA LYS A 368 -16.70 8.61 28.99
C LYS A 368 -16.54 7.89 30.33
N GLY A 369 -17.37 8.22 31.32
CA GLY A 369 -17.38 7.57 32.63
C GLY A 369 -17.73 6.09 32.52
N PHE A 370 -18.85 5.77 31.85
CA PHE A 370 -19.29 4.41 31.59
C PHE A 370 -18.22 3.59 30.86
N PHE A 371 -17.65 4.11 29.77
CA PHE A 371 -16.57 3.44 29.05
C PHE A 371 -15.34 3.22 29.93
N SER A 372 -14.96 4.20 30.76
CA SER A 372 -13.79 4.09 31.64
C SER A 372 -13.96 3.03 32.74
N MET A 373 -15.18 2.75 33.19
CA MET A 373 -15.45 1.68 34.17
C MET A 373 -15.19 0.28 33.62
N TYR A 374 -15.41 0.06 32.32
CA TYR A 374 -15.26 -1.24 31.67
C TYR A 374 -14.03 -1.34 30.78
N ARG A 375 -13.41 -0.21 30.42
CA ARG A 375 -12.13 -0.17 29.72
C ARG A 375 -11.05 -0.67 30.67
N ASN A 376 -10.49 -1.84 30.37
CA ASN A 376 -9.47 -2.48 31.17
C ASN A 376 -8.17 -1.62 31.25
N PRO A 377 -7.74 -1.15 32.44
CA PRO A 377 -6.47 -0.43 32.60
C PRO A 377 -5.24 -1.36 32.67
N LYS A 378 -5.42 -2.69 32.76
CA LYS A 378 -4.31 -3.66 32.90
C LYS A 378 -4.36 -4.74 31.82
N ALA A 379 -3.47 -4.63 30.85
CA ALA A 379 -3.22 -5.61 29.79
C ALA A 379 -2.67 -6.98 30.26
N HIS A 380 -2.79 -7.35 31.55
CA HIS A 380 -2.11 -8.53 32.10
C HIS A 380 -2.97 -9.50 32.92
N THR A 381 -4.28 -9.27 33.06
CA THR A 381 -5.17 -10.24 33.72
C THR A 381 -6.52 -10.28 33.01
N PRO A 382 -6.83 -11.36 32.27
CA PRO A 382 -8.15 -11.56 31.68
C PRO A 382 -9.20 -11.67 32.78
N ARG A 383 -10.31 -10.93 32.68
CA ARG A 383 -11.49 -11.02 33.57
C ARG A 383 -12.32 -12.31 33.36
N MET A 384 -11.67 -13.42 33.02
CA MET A 384 -12.36 -14.70 32.74
C MET A 384 -12.84 -15.41 34.02
N THR A 385 -12.39 -14.96 35.20
CA THR A 385 -12.67 -15.59 36.51
C THR A 385 -13.39 -14.67 37.50
N GLU A 386 -13.77 -13.45 37.10
CA GLU A 386 -14.62 -12.60 37.95
C GLU A 386 -16.05 -13.17 37.90
N ASP A 387 -16.53 -13.63 39.05
CA ASP A 387 -17.88 -14.16 39.26
C ASP A 387 -18.87 -12.98 39.10
N THR A 388 -19.14 -12.65 37.84
CA THR A 388 -19.91 -11.47 37.48
C THR A 388 -21.37 -11.84 37.66
N GLN A 389 -21.96 -11.38 38.76
CA GLN A 389 -23.38 -11.64 39.04
C GLN A 389 -24.23 -11.19 37.85
N LEU A 390 -25.15 -12.05 37.41
CA LEU A 390 -26.04 -11.82 36.26
C LEU A 390 -26.78 -10.47 36.36
N SER A 391 -27.14 -10.04 37.57
CA SER A 391 -27.75 -8.73 37.84
C SER A 391 -26.88 -7.55 37.39
N ALA A 392 -25.57 -7.60 37.67
CA ALA A 392 -24.64 -6.55 37.28
C ALA A 392 -24.48 -6.46 35.76
N MET A 393 -24.51 -7.59 35.05
CA MET A 393 -24.49 -7.58 33.57
C MET A 393 -25.76 -6.99 32.97
N ILE A 394 -26.92 -7.26 33.57
CA ILE A 394 -28.19 -6.68 33.14
C ILE A 394 -28.17 -5.16 33.29
N GLU A 395 -27.67 -4.63 34.42
CA GLU A 395 -27.55 -3.17 34.64
C GLU A 395 -26.65 -2.50 33.59
N VAL A 396 -25.55 -3.15 33.22
CA VAL A 396 -24.64 -2.69 32.15
C VAL A 396 -25.35 -2.63 30.81
N LEU A 397 -26.09 -3.68 30.46
CA LEU A 397 -26.85 -3.74 29.20
C LEU A 397 -27.96 -2.68 29.15
N VAL A 398 -28.61 -2.39 30.29
CA VAL A 398 -29.61 -1.32 30.38
C VAL A 398 -28.96 0.04 30.10
N VAL A 399 -27.83 0.35 30.74
CA VAL A 399 -27.11 1.62 30.51
C VAL A 399 -26.60 1.72 29.08
N ALA A 400 -26.03 0.65 28.53
CA ALA A 400 -25.60 0.60 27.13
C ALA A 400 -26.76 0.82 26.15
N SER A 401 -27.94 0.26 26.44
CA SER A 401 -29.16 0.46 25.63
C SER A 401 -29.64 1.91 25.67
N ILE A 402 -29.59 2.56 26.84
CA ILE A 402 -29.94 3.99 26.98
C ILE A 402 -28.97 4.86 26.14
N ILE A 403 -27.68 4.55 26.18
CA ILE A 403 -26.67 5.25 25.37
C ILE A 403 -26.94 5.04 23.88
N HIS A 404 -27.20 3.79 23.46
CA HIS A 404 -27.50 3.45 22.07
C HIS A 404 -28.73 4.19 21.55
N ASN A 405 -29.85 4.17 22.28
CA ASN A 405 -31.09 4.84 21.89
C ASN A 405 -30.92 6.35 21.76
N LYS A 406 -30.07 6.97 22.59
CA LYS A 406 -29.77 8.41 22.48
C LYS A 406 -28.81 8.73 21.32
N LEU A 407 -27.96 7.81 20.90
CA LEU A 407 -27.07 7.97 19.75
C LEU A 407 -27.76 7.69 18.40
N ASP A 408 -28.84 6.91 18.42
CA ASP A 408 -29.66 6.64 17.22
C ASP A 408 -30.33 7.92 16.68
N ILE A 409 -30.60 8.89 17.57
CA ILE A 409 -31.12 10.21 17.22
C ILE A 409 -29.98 11.23 17.32
N THR A 410 -29.15 11.27 16.29
CA THR A 410 -28.06 12.25 16.17
C THR A 410 -28.31 13.23 15.03
N TYR A 411 -27.98 14.49 15.30
CA TYR A 411 -27.98 15.57 14.34
C TYR A 411 -26.54 15.77 13.84
N LYS A 412 -26.40 15.86 12.52
CA LYS A 412 -25.21 16.44 11.93
C LYS A 412 -25.18 17.90 12.33
N THR A 413 -24.18 18.28 13.11
CA THR A 413 -23.86 19.69 13.31
C THR A 413 -23.41 20.20 11.94
N GLY A 414 -23.99 21.28 11.45
CA GLY A 414 -23.91 21.68 10.04
C GLY A 414 -22.52 22.09 9.61
N TYR A 415 -21.69 21.10 9.28
CA TYR A 415 -20.47 21.15 8.47
C TYR A 415 -20.30 19.81 7.76
#